data_AF-A0AAW1YWA7-F1
#
_entry.id   AF-A0AAW1YWA7-F1
#
_cell.length_a   1.000
_cell.length_b   1.000
_cell.length_c   1.000
_cell.angle_alpha   90.00
_cell.angle_beta   90.00
_cell.angle_gamma   90.00
#
_symmetry.space_group_name_H-M   'P 1'
#
loop_
_entity.id
_entity.type
_entity.pdbx_description
1 polymer ?
#
loop_
_entity_poly.entity_id
_entity_poly.type
_entity_poly.pdbx_seq_one_letter_code
_entity_poly.pdbx_strand_id
1 'polypeptide(L)'
;MFVAALLICIVLRALGAQARVANDFQCKEFFYKKTEPEGMDQNAKKICQQLVNRHTFYATLYSVHHWIPLYSAYKFDPQCFNDSGRSSSWHLEPQLSKPEDQDLYYMVRETEDNKYTYKENQAISDDYSDTGYDRGHLYPNSFQCGEGRTATNTLTNAAPMDACFKRNKWGKWEKNLRSFLRDTLKSDGGAATAFIVTGTVPNADLRIPQREVSDDPERVTVPSHIWTAVCYKHSDDTKSFSFGYIGENKPEGDITLMSVSDLNRQIKKLYSQHSKINIFVDDCFGDNNKLEKVKAEFPPLINLPVQMSSAMQNTYLAVKRVVSSDSIPKKKFKVSEMTVKLAFDSMNTYHTETEYLKDSVGSACLITHAKPLSNYISKGDVSGVSDAVECLLVPEKQKTAADGSRCLSVSESSDGCQCNTAVGIKPCCSTPCLFQDKLNSYRCYSGQTLIKCSPRYSLITYKGERCKDRHPCATYGHNFYWCKTIADSWDYCSPPLWTSKAINGKYCRNNHACATYGSKSMWCYTDDKGNYGSCCTSDDCYSAQNGKICRSDHKCGYHDKNYLWCYTDYYDNWDYCCKSC
;
A
#
# COMPACT_ATOMS: atom_id res chain seq x y z
N MET A 1 -5.27 58.11 -51.38
CA MET A 1 -4.56 56.81 -51.56
C MET A 1 -3.94 56.24 -50.27
N PHE A 2 -3.59 57.05 -49.27
CA PHE A 2 -3.00 56.54 -48.01
C PHE A 2 -3.98 55.83 -47.05
N VAL A 3 -5.27 56.17 -47.08
CA VAL A 3 -6.27 55.58 -46.17
C VAL A 3 -6.62 54.12 -46.53
N ALA A 4 -6.59 53.78 -47.82
CA ALA A 4 -6.84 52.41 -48.29
C ALA A 4 -5.71 51.45 -47.91
N ALA A 5 -4.45 51.92 -47.94
CA ALA A 5 -3.30 51.11 -47.53
C ALA A 5 -3.31 50.79 -46.02
N LEU A 6 -3.76 51.74 -45.19
CA LEU A 6 -3.86 51.54 -43.74
C LEU A 6 -4.96 50.53 -43.36
N LEU A 7 -6.10 50.55 -44.06
CA LEU A 7 -7.18 49.57 -43.89
C LEU A 7 -6.76 48.16 -44.33
N ILE A 8 -5.99 48.03 -45.42
CA ILE A 8 -5.46 46.74 -45.88
C ILE A 8 -4.43 46.17 -44.88
N CYS A 9 -3.59 47.00 -44.26
CA CYS A 9 -2.66 46.56 -43.22
C CYS A 9 -3.36 46.15 -41.92
N ILE A 10 -4.50 46.74 -41.57
CA ILE A 10 -5.29 46.34 -40.39
C ILE A 10 -6.04 45.03 -40.66
N VAL A 11 -6.55 44.82 -41.87
CA VAL A 11 -7.20 43.54 -42.26
C VAL A 11 -6.19 42.40 -42.42
N LEU A 12 -4.96 42.68 -42.88
CA LEU A 12 -3.88 41.68 -42.93
C LEU A 12 -3.32 41.33 -41.55
N ARG A 13 -3.42 42.21 -40.55
CA ARG A 13 -3.12 41.87 -39.14
C ARG A 13 -4.22 41.03 -38.48
N ALA A 14 -5.46 41.06 -39.00
CA ALA A 14 -6.54 40.19 -38.52
C ALA A 14 -6.45 38.75 -39.08
N LEU A 15 -5.62 38.52 -40.10
CA LEU A 15 -5.30 37.20 -40.67
C LEU A 15 -3.92 36.67 -40.23
N GLY A 16 -3.25 37.38 -39.32
CA GLY A 16 -2.03 36.89 -38.67
C GLY A 16 -2.34 35.64 -37.88
N ALA A 17 -1.71 34.54 -38.26
CA ALA A 17 -1.83 33.23 -37.63
C ALA A 17 -1.89 33.35 -36.10
N GLN A 18 -3.04 32.98 -35.52
CA GLN A 18 -3.16 32.76 -34.09
C GLN A 18 -2.07 31.76 -33.69
N ALA A 19 -1.10 32.20 -32.89
CA ALA A 19 -0.17 31.30 -32.23
C ALA A 19 -1.01 30.28 -31.45
N ARG A 20 -1.03 29.02 -31.91
CA ARG A 20 -1.81 27.94 -31.32
C ARG A 20 -1.09 27.37 -30.09
N VAL A 21 -0.90 28.19 -29.07
CA VAL A 21 -1.01 27.67 -27.70
C VAL A 21 -2.50 27.66 -27.41
N ALA A 22 -3.17 26.57 -27.77
CA ALA A 22 -4.62 26.53 -27.79
C ALA A 22 -5.20 26.74 -26.36
N ASN A 23 -6.19 27.63 -26.22
CA ASN A 23 -6.97 27.77 -24.98
C ASN A 23 -7.76 26.48 -24.63
N ASP A 24 -7.79 25.51 -25.54
CA ASP A 24 -8.55 24.27 -25.46
C ASP A 24 -7.82 23.12 -26.17
N PHE A 25 -7.98 21.87 -25.71
CA PHE A 25 -7.37 20.70 -26.36
C PHE A 25 -7.95 20.53 -27.77
N GLN A 26 -7.07 20.46 -28.76
CA GLN A 26 -7.47 20.13 -30.15
C GLN A 26 -7.70 18.63 -30.33
N CYS A 27 -7.14 17.81 -29.45
CA CYS A 27 -7.21 16.35 -29.44
C CYS A 27 -8.33 15.83 -28.52
N LYS A 28 -9.55 16.32 -28.77
CA LYS A 28 -10.72 16.01 -27.93
C LYS A 28 -11.11 14.53 -27.93
N GLU A 29 -10.63 13.77 -28.91
CA GLU A 29 -10.88 12.35 -29.06
C GLU A 29 -10.39 11.52 -27.87
N PHE A 30 -9.39 11.95 -27.11
CA PHE A 30 -8.89 11.22 -25.94
C PHE A 30 -9.75 11.38 -24.69
N PHE A 31 -10.77 12.24 -24.75
CA PHE A 31 -11.64 12.53 -23.63
C PHE A 31 -13.01 11.87 -23.77
N TYR A 32 -13.52 11.30 -22.68
CA TYR A 32 -14.87 10.77 -22.64
C TYR A 32 -15.88 11.89 -22.96
N LYS A 33 -16.83 11.61 -23.87
CA LYS A 33 -17.78 12.61 -24.42
C LYS A 33 -17.08 13.90 -24.92
N LYS A 34 -15.81 13.82 -25.36
CA LYS A 34 -15.02 14.97 -25.85
C LYS A 34 -14.88 16.11 -24.83
N THR A 35 -14.94 15.79 -23.53
CA THR A 35 -14.93 16.79 -22.44
C THR A 35 -13.72 16.56 -21.53
N GLU A 36 -12.88 17.59 -21.39
CA GLU A 36 -11.68 17.55 -20.56
C GLU A 36 -11.99 17.51 -19.05
N PRO A 37 -11.10 16.96 -18.21
CA PRO A 37 -11.18 17.10 -16.77
C PRO A 37 -11.22 18.56 -16.30
N GLU A 38 -12.04 18.85 -15.30
CA GLU A 38 -12.21 20.20 -14.74
C GLU A 38 -11.69 20.29 -13.29
N GLY A 39 -11.39 21.52 -12.87
CA GLY A 39 -11.10 21.85 -11.46
C GLY A 39 -9.61 21.83 -11.09
N MET A 40 -8.73 21.60 -12.05
CA MET A 40 -7.27 21.73 -11.89
C MET A 40 -6.79 23.12 -12.34
N ASP A 41 -5.49 23.39 -12.23
CA ASP A 41 -4.90 24.69 -12.57
C ASP A 41 -5.26 25.12 -14.00
N GLN A 42 -6.03 26.21 -14.12
CA GLN A 42 -6.50 26.75 -15.39
C GLN A 42 -5.38 27.42 -16.20
N ASN A 43 -4.24 27.73 -15.57
CA ASN A 43 -3.06 28.30 -16.23
C ASN A 43 -2.12 27.22 -16.80
N ALA A 44 -2.39 25.95 -16.51
CA ALA A 44 -1.63 24.83 -17.05
C ALA A 44 -1.74 24.76 -18.57
N LYS A 45 -0.69 24.27 -19.22
CA LYS A 45 -0.58 24.17 -20.68
C LYS A 45 -1.26 22.91 -21.18
N LYS A 46 -2.12 23.07 -22.18
CA LYS A 46 -2.83 21.97 -22.84
C LYS A 46 -2.00 21.49 -24.03
N ILE A 47 -1.50 20.26 -23.96
CA ILE A 47 -0.59 19.67 -24.95
C ILE A 47 -1.26 18.46 -25.60
N CYS A 48 -1.31 18.46 -26.94
CA CYS A 48 -1.63 17.28 -27.73
C CYS A 48 -0.32 16.64 -28.16
N GLN A 49 -0.05 15.45 -27.63
CA GLN A 49 1.27 14.83 -27.71
C GLN A 49 1.48 14.21 -29.09
N GLN A 50 2.41 14.78 -29.86
CA GLN A 50 2.63 14.48 -31.28
C GLN A 50 4.09 14.21 -31.59
N LEU A 51 4.32 13.27 -32.51
CA LEU A 51 5.60 13.12 -33.21
C LEU A 51 5.57 13.91 -34.54
N VAL A 52 6.72 13.96 -35.23
CA VAL A 52 6.91 14.66 -36.52
C VAL A 52 5.77 14.44 -37.52
N ASN A 53 5.20 13.23 -37.57
CA ASN A 53 4.19 12.81 -38.55
C ASN A 53 2.77 13.32 -38.28
N ARG A 54 2.57 14.26 -37.34
CA ARG A 54 1.26 14.86 -36.97
C ARG A 54 0.23 13.90 -36.39
N HIS A 55 0.60 12.66 -36.08
CA HIS A 55 -0.29 11.77 -35.35
C HIS A 55 -0.31 12.19 -33.87
N THR A 56 -1.51 12.40 -33.33
CA THR A 56 -1.67 12.67 -31.89
C THR A 56 -1.89 11.37 -31.16
N PHE A 57 -1.13 11.15 -30.09
CA PHE A 57 -1.15 9.90 -29.34
C PHE A 57 -1.99 9.99 -28.06
N TYR A 58 -1.99 11.14 -27.39
CA TYR A 58 -2.72 11.41 -26.16
C TYR A 58 -2.72 12.91 -25.84
N ALA A 59 -3.46 13.31 -24.81
CA ALA A 59 -3.52 14.68 -24.32
C ALA A 59 -2.85 14.79 -22.93
N THR A 60 -2.19 15.91 -22.65
CA THR A 60 -1.56 16.19 -21.36
C THR A 60 -1.87 17.61 -20.91
N LEU A 61 -2.32 17.78 -19.66
CA LEU A 61 -2.37 19.09 -18.99
C LEU A 61 -1.11 19.26 -18.14
N TYR A 62 -0.25 20.19 -18.52
CA TYR A 62 1.08 20.36 -17.93
C TYR A 62 1.21 21.64 -17.12
N SER A 63 1.60 21.54 -15.84
CA SER A 63 1.84 22.72 -15.02
C SER A 63 3.29 23.17 -15.19
N VAL A 64 3.48 24.33 -15.83
CA VAL A 64 4.79 24.99 -15.91
C VAL A 64 5.28 25.41 -14.53
N HIS A 65 4.38 25.79 -13.62
CA HIS A 65 4.76 26.18 -12.25
C HIS A 65 5.32 25.03 -11.41
N HIS A 66 4.83 23.81 -11.65
CA HIS A 66 5.27 22.61 -10.93
C HIS A 66 6.25 21.74 -11.74
N TRP A 67 6.46 22.05 -13.01
CA TRP A 67 7.25 21.26 -13.97
C TRP A 67 6.81 19.78 -14.07
N ILE A 68 5.53 19.50 -13.81
CA ILE A 68 4.94 18.15 -13.90
C ILE A 68 3.58 18.18 -14.60
N PRO A 69 3.15 17.07 -15.24
CA PRO A 69 1.78 16.93 -15.68
C PRO A 69 0.80 16.81 -14.52
N LEU A 70 -0.28 17.58 -14.59
CA LEU A 70 -1.43 17.43 -13.71
C LEU A 70 -2.26 16.21 -14.11
N TYR A 71 -2.39 15.96 -15.42
CA TYR A 71 -2.86 14.69 -15.95
C TYR A 71 -2.41 14.43 -17.39
N SER A 72 -2.45 13.16 -17.79
CA SER A 72 -2.48 12.70 -19.17
C SER A 72 -3.76 11.88 -19.42
N ALA A 73 -4.47 12.17 -20.51
CA ALA A 73 -5.70 11.52 -20.93
C ALA A 73 -5.48 10.76 -22.25
N TYR A 74 -5.88 9.50 -22.29
CA TYR A 74 -5.61 8.59 -23.40
C TYR A 74 -6.68 7.50 -23.54
N LYS A 75 -6.67 6.82 -24.69
CA LYS A 75 -7.49 5.61 -24.93
C LYS A 75 -6.64 4.37 -24.75
N PHE A 76 -7.26 3.31 -24.24
CA PHE A 76 -6.63 1.99 -24.23
C PHE A 76 -6.68 1.39 -25.63
N ASP A 77 -5.53 0.96 -26.16
CA ASP A 77 -5.44 0.23 -27.43
C ASP A 77 -5.30 -1.28 -27.17
N PRO A 78 -6.30 -2.10 -27.50
CA PRO A 78 -6.26 -3.54 -27.33
C PRO A 78 -5.42 -4.26 -28.40
N GLN A 79 -4.64 -3.57 -29.23
CA GLN A 79 -3.71 -4.21 -30.17
C GLN A 79 -2.27 -4.16 -29.66
N CYS A 80 -1.96 -3.27 -28.72
CA CYS A 80 -0.60 -3.07 -28.23
C CYS A 80 -0.22 -4.03 -27.09
N PHE A 81 0.08 -5.30 -27.43
CA PHE A 81 0.47 -6.34 -26.45
C PHE A 81 1.87 -6.91 -26.57
N ASN A 82 2.36 -7.12 -27.79
CA ASN A 82 3.51 -7.98 -28.05
C ASN A 82 4.83 -7.24 -28.26
N ASP A 83 4.80 -5.92 -28.26
CA ASP A 83 6.03 -5.15 -28.41
C ASP A 83 6.78 -5.16 -27.06
N SER A 84 8.09 -5.34 -27.07
CA SER A 84 8.95 -5.31 -25.88
C SER A 84 10.14 -4.41 -26.17
N GLY A 85 10.32 -3.36 -25.36
CA GLY A 85 11.40 -2.41 -25.54
C GLY A 85 11.11 -1.10 -24.80
N ARG A 86 12.04 -0.71 -23.92
CA ARG A 86 12.09 0.66 -23.37
C ARG A 86 13.13 1.42 -24.17
N SER A 87 12.71 2.42 -24.95
CA SER A 87 13.66 3.42 -25.43
C SER A 87 14.17 4.21 -24.22
N SER A 88 15.48 4.39 -24.13
CA SER A 88 16.11 5.26 -23.11
C SER A 88 16.08 6.74 -23.51
N SER A 89 15.61 7.05 -24.73
CA SER A 89 15.54 8.43 -25.23
C SER A 89 14.27 9.12 -24.76
N TRP A 90 14.46 10.29 -24.15
CA TRP A 90 13.41 11.21 -23.73
C TRP A 90 13.26 12.34 -24.73
N HIS A 91 12.09 12.98 -24.71
CA HIS A 91 11.71 14.06 -25.60
C HIS A 91 11.25 15.27 -24.78
N LEU A 92 11.37 16.44 -25.41
CA LEU A 92 10.97 17.73 -24.90
C LEU A 92 9.93 18.34 -25.85
N GLU A 93 9.11 19.25 -25.33
CA GLU A 93 8.09 20.01 -26.06
C GLU A 93 8.62 21.43 -26.37
N PRO A 94 9.15 21.70 -27.58
CA PRO A 94 9.69 23.02 -27.92
C PRO A 94 8.67 24.16 -27.77
N GLN A 95 7.41 23.88 -28.08
CA GLN A 95 6.30 24.82 -28.04
C GLN A 95 6.01 25.39 -26.64
N LEU A 96 6.52 24.77 -25.57
CA LEU A 96 6.43 25.32 -24.22
C LEU A 96 7.44 26.46 -23.96
N SER A 97 8.59 26.42 -24.62
CA SER A 97 9.70 27.37 -24.38
C SER A 97 9.87 28.36 -25.52
N LYS A 98 9.51 27.98 -26.75
CA LYS A 98 9.56 28.82 -27.95
C LYS A 98 8.19 28.86 -28.63
N PRO A 99 7.17 29.49 -28.03
CA PRO A 99 5.83 29.57 -28.62
C PRO A 99 5.79 30.37 -29.94
N GLU A 100 6.81 31.20 -30.18
CA GLU A 100 7.01 31.98 -31.41
C GLU A 100 7.37 31.07 -32.61
N ASP A 101 7.96 29.91 -32.36
CA ASP A 101 8.46 28.97 -33.38
C ASP A 101 7.34 28.01 -33.80
N GLN A 102 6.44 28.52 -34.64
CA GLN A 102 5.18 27.85 -35.01
C GLN A 102 5.37 26.52 -35.77
N ASP A 103 6.57 26.25 -36.30
CA ASP A 103 6.88 25.04 -37.04
C ASP A 103 7.26 23.85 -36.14
N LEU A 104 7.54 24.09 -34.85
CA LEU A 104 7.91 23.06 -33.86
C LEU A 104 6.76 22.73 -32.90
N TYR A 105 5.68 22.16 -33.44
CA TYR A 105 4.48 21.76 -32.68
C TYR A 105 4.50 20.29 -32.18
N TYR A 106 5.62 19.59 -32.39
CA TYR A 106 5.81 18.18 -32.04
C TYR A 106 6.99 18.01 -31.08
N MET A 107 7.01 16.90 -30.33
CA MET A 107 8.07 16.61 -29.38
C MET A 107 9.39 16.29 -30.11
N VAL A 108 10.50 16.77 -29.57
CA VAL A 108 11.85 16.56 -30.12
C VAL A 108 12.69 15.77 -29.15
N ARG A 109 13.58 14.92 -29.65
CA ARG A 109 14.50 14.15 -28.80
C ARG A 109 15.37 15.11 -27.99
N GLU A 110 15.49 14.85 -26.70
CA GLU A 110 16.39 15.58 -25.81
C GLU A 110 17.86 15.32 -26.19
N THR A 111 18.63 16.40 -26.30
CA THR A 111 20.08 16.40 -26.55
C THR A 111 20.75 17.42 -25.64
N GLU A 112 22.08 17.32 -25.47
CA GLU A 112 22.86 18.32 -24.73
C GLU A 112 22.67 19.74 -25.28
N ASP A 113 22.51 19.88 -26.61
CA ASP A 113 22.34 21.17 -27.26
C ASP A 113 20.97 21.81 -26.96
N ASN A 114 19.91 21.01 -26.87
CA ASN A 114 18.55 21.54 -26.76
C ASN A 114 17.99 21.58 -25.34
N LYS A 115 18.48 20.76 -24.40
CA LYS A 115 17.92 20.66 -23.05
C LYS A 115 17.94 21.99 -22.31
N TYR A 116 19.06 22.73 -22.37
CA TYR A 116 19.19 24.03 -21.71
C TYR A 116 18.38 25.14 -22.39
N THR A 117 18.05 24.95 -23.68
CA THR A 117 17.18 25.87 -24.41
C THR A 117 15.72 25.72 -23.96
N TYR A 118 15.31 24.53 -23.54
CA TYR A 118 13.91 24.21 -23.24
C TYR A 118 13.61 24.03 -21.74
N LYS A 119 14.63 24.00 -20.88
CA LYS A 119 14.47 23.81 -19.43
C LYS A 119 13.59 24.87 -18.77
N GLU A 120 13.48 26.08 -19.29
CA GLU A 120 12.78 27.17 -18.59
C GLU A 120 11.33 26.81 -18.26
N ASN A 121 10.61 26.15 -19.18
CA ASN A 121 9.17 25.88 -19.03
C ASN A 121 8.81 24.39 -18.92
N GLN A 122 9.80 23.49 -18.84
CA GLN A 122 9.56 22.06 -18.66
C GLN A 122 10.73 21.35 -18.00
N ALA A 123 10.47 20.17 -17.43
CA ALA A 123 11.51 19.35 -16.82
C ALA A 123 12.46 18.79 -17.89
N ILE A 124 13.73 18.63 -17.53
CA ILE A 124 14.76 17.96 -18.34
C ILE A 124 15.27 16.69 -17.64
N SER A 125 15.96 15.81 -18.34
CA SER A 125 16.42 14.54 -17.77
C SER A 125 17.34 14.75 -16.56
N ASP A 126 18.16 15.80 -16.58
CA ASP A 126 19.08 16.15 -15.50
C ASP A 126 18.36 16.48 -14.19
N ASP A 127 17.12 16.99 -14.24
CA ASP A 127 16.33 17.31 -13.03
C ASP A 127 16.02 16.07 -12.17
N TYR A 128 16.11 14.87 -12.76
CA TYR A 128 15.84 13.58 -12.10
C TYR A 128 17.11 12.83 -11.69
N SER A 129 18.28 13.22 -12.22
CA SER A 129 19.55 12.52 -11.99
C SER A 129 19.97 12.59 -10.52
N ASP A 130 20.37 11.45 -9.96
CA ASP A 130 20.85 11.32 -8.57
C ASP A 130 19.88 11.80 -7.47
N THR A 131 18.59 11.92 -7.80
CA THR A 131 17.55 12.35 -6.85
C THR A 131 16.89 11.21 -6.07
N GLY A 132 17.11 9.97 -6.50
CA GLY A 132 16.40 8.78 -5.99
C GLY A 132 14.97 8.62 -6.54
N TYR A 133 14.45 9.59 -7.28
CA TYR A 133 13.14 9.51 -7.91
C TYR A 133 13.23 8.94 -9.32
N ASP A 134 12.26 8.09 -9.66
CA ASP A 134 12.07 7.64 -11.02
C ASP A 134 11.22 8.64 -11.81
N ARG A 135 11.54 8.83 -13.10
CA ARG A 135 10.60 9.40 -14.07
C ARG A 135 9.40 8.47 -14.21
N GLY A 136 8.30 8.83 -13.57
CA GLY A 136 7.05 8.07 -13.55
C GLY A 136 6.10 8.53 -14.64
N HIS A 137 5.88 7.69 -15.66
CA HIS A 137 4.95 7.95 -16.75
C HIS A 137 3.50 8.03 -16.26
N LEU A 138 2.73 9.03 -16.72
CA LEU A 138 1.29 9.09 -16.49
C LEU A 138 0.54 8.28 -17.54
N TYR A 139 0.86 8.44 -18.82
CA TYR A 139 0.49 7.47 -19.84
C TYR A 139 1.58 6.39 -19.93
N PRO A 140 1.35 5.17 -19.41
CA PRO A 140 2.43 4.19 -19.27
C PRO A 140 2.90 3.71 -20.64
N ASN A 141 4.22 3.64 -20.83
CA ASN A 141 4.82 3.12 -22.05
C ASN A 141 4.31 1.71 -22.44
N SER A 142 3.94 0.90 -21.44
CA SER A 142 3.41 -0.45 -21.65
C SER A 142 2.01 -0.48 -22.27
N PHE A 143 1.26 0.64 -22.27
CA PHE A 143 -0.09 0.74 -22.86
C PHE A 143 -0.05 1.07 -24.36
N GLN A 144 1.14 1.23 -24.93
CA GLN A 144 1.38 1.59 -26.33
C GLN A 144 2.37 0.64 -27.01
N CYS A 145 2.42 0.73 -28.34
CA CYS A 145 3.32 -0.03 -29.21
C CYS A 145 3.83 0.85 -30.36
N GLY A 146 4.94 0.45 -30.99
CA GLY A 146 5.52 1.22 -32.10
C GLY A 146 5.84 2.67 -31.72
N GLU A 147 5.51 3.63 -32.58
CA GLU A 147 5.75 5.06 -32.35
C GLU A 147 5.05 5.61 -31.11
N GLY A 148 3.92 5.04 -30.69
CA GLY A 148 3.22 5.47 -29.48
C GLY A 148 4.08 5.32 -28.22
N ARG A 149 4.98 4.32 -28.18
CA ARG A 149 5.94 4.19 -27.09
C ARG A 149 6.93 5.34 -27.02
N THR A 150 7.44 5.75 -28.18
CA THR A 150 8.30 6.92 -28.30
C THR A 150 7.58 8.15 -27.78
N ALA A 151 6.32 8.33 -28.17
CA ALA A 151 5.49 9.46 -27.74
C ALA A 151 5.23 9.50 -26.22
N THR A 152 5.20 8.35 -25.53
CA THR A 152 5.07 8.34 -24.06
C THR A 152 6.33 8.81 -23.32
N ASN A 153 7.51 8.76 -23.95
CA ASN A 153 8.79 9.17 -23.37
C ASN A 153 9.05 10.67 -23.57
N THR A 154 8.13 11.52 -23.13
CA THR A 154 8.29 12.97 -23.03
C THR A 154 8.23 13.36 -21.56
N LEU A 155 9.05 14.33 -21.15
CA LEU A 155 9.08 14.77 -19.74
C LEU A 155 7.82 15.54 -19.33
N THR A 156 7.04 15.99 -20.30
CA THR A 156 5.69 16.51 -20.03
C THR A 156 4.69 15.41 -19.67
N ASN A 157 5.00 14.12 -19.88
CA ASN A 157 4.20 12.97 -19.45
C ASN A 157 4.78 12.25 -18.23
N ALA A 158 5.82 12.80 -17.60
CA ALA A 158 6.48 12.19 -16.45
C ALA A 158 6.48 13.11 -15.22
N ALA A 159 6.34 12.52 -14.04
CA ALA A 159 6.53 13.19 -12.76
C ALA A 159 7.49 12.38 -11.87
N PRO A 160 8.12 12.99 -10.86
CA PRO A 160 8.94 12.28 -9.88
C PRO A 160 8.09 11.30 -9.07
N MET A 161 8.32 10.00 -9.26
CA MET A 161 7.68 8.97 -8.44
C MET A 161 8.74 8.26 -7.61
N ASP A 162 8.45 8.02 -6.33
CA ASP A 162 9.33 7.25 -5.46
C ASP A 162 9.66 5.90 -6.13
N ALA A 163 10.94 5.53 -6.12
CA ALA A 163 11.41 4.36 -6.87
C ALA A 163 10.75 3.06 -6.40
N CYS A 164 10.52 2.89 -5.09
CA CYS A 164 9.84 1.72 -4.54
C CYS A 164 8.36 1.74 -4.91
N PHE A 165 7.68 2.88 -4.71
CA PHE A 165 6.27 3.04 -5.06
C PHE A 165 6.04 2.72 -6.54
N LYS A 166 6.79 3.37 -7.44
CA LYS A 166 6.64 3.21 -8.89
C LYS A 166 6.91 1.78 -9.34
N ARG A 167 8.07 1.23 -8.96
CA ARG A 167 8.55 -0.06 -9.50
C ARG A 167 7.78 -1.25 -8.93
N ASN A 168 7.37 -1.18 -7.67
CA ASN A 168 6.82 -2.34 -6.95
C ASN A 168 5.31 -2.27 -6.69
N LYS A 169 4.74 -1.07 -6.53
CA LYS A 169 3.30 -0.90 -6.28
C LYS A 169 2.59 -0.40 -7.54
N TRP A 170 2.88 0.82 -7.98
CA TRP A 170 2.21 1.45 -9.12
C TRP A 170 2.34 0.63 -10.42
N GLY A 171 3.54 0.17 -10.76
CA GLY A 171 3.78 -0.65 -11.96
C GLY A 171 3.02 -1.98 -11.97
N LYS A 172 2.70 -2.55 -10.79
CA LYS A 172 1.82 -3.73 -10.71
C LYS A 172 0.37 -3.35 -11.03
N TRP A 173 -0.12 -2.23 -10.50
CA TRP A 173 -1.45 -1.69 -10.81
C TRP A 173 -1.62 -1.38 -12.30
N GLU A 174 -0.62 -0.77 -12.93
CA GLU A 174 -0.60 -0.56 -14.38
C GLU A 174 -0.70 -1.88 -15.15
N LYS A 175 0.11 -2.89 -14.77
CA LYS A 175 0.12 -4.21 -15.42
C LYS A 175 -1.23 -4.91 -15.32
N ASN A 176 -1.87 -4.85 -14.15
CA ASN A 176 -3.16 -5.49 -13.94
C ASN A 176 -4.28 -4.72 -14.63
N LEU A 177 -4.28 -3.39 -14.57
CA LEU A 177 -5.23 -2.57 -15.32
C LEU A 177 -5.17 -2.90 -16.82
N ARG A 178 -3.96 -3.01 -17.38
CA ARG A 178 -3.76 -3.38 -18.78
C ARG A 178 -4.34 -4.76 -19.10
N SER A 179 -4.11 -5.75 -18.23
CA SER A 179 -4.62 -7.11 -18.43
C SER A 179 -6.14 -7.16 -18.34
N PHE A 180 -6.71 -6.52 -17.31
CA PHE A 180 -8.14 -6.42 -17.09
C PHE A 180 -8.87 -5.77 -18.27
N LEU A 181 -8.39 -4.61 -18.75
CA LEU A 181 -9.01 -3.90 -19.87
C LEU A 181 -8.91 -4.68 -21.18
N ARG A 182 -7.77 -5.34 -21.42
CA ARG A 182 -7.62 -6.24 -22.58
C ARG A 182 -8.66 -7.34 -22.55
N ASP A 183 -8.74 -8.07 -21.44
CA ASP A 183 -9.56 -9.28 -21.36
C ASP A 183 -11.04 -8.91 -21.44
N THR A 184 -11.43 -7.80 -20.82
CA THR A 184 -12.79 -7.23 -20.90
C THR A 184 -13.14 -6.79 -22.31
N LEU A 185 -12.27 -6.02 -22.98
CA LEU A 185 -12.52 -5.58 -24.37
C LEU A 185 -12.61 -6.76 -25.33
N LYS A 186 -11.78 -7.78 -25.13
CA LYS A 186 -11.81 -9.00 -25.93
C LYS A 186 -13.10 -9.79 -25.71
N SER A 187 -13.56 -9.93 -24.46
CA SER A 187 -14.83 -10.61 -24.17
C SER A 187 -16.05 -9.87 -24.72
N ASP A 188 -15.99 -8.54 -24.78
CA ASP A 188 -17.04 -7.70 -25.36
C ASP A 188 -16.94 -7.57 -26.89
N GLY A 189 -16.03 -8.30 -27.55
CA GLY A 189 -15.89 -8.28 -29.01
C GLY A 189 -15.46 -6.93 -29.58
N GLY A 190 -14.76 -6.11 -28.79
CA GLY A 190 -14.35 -4.75 -29.19
C GLY A 190 -15.49 -3.73 -29.23
N ALA A 191 -16.66 -4.04 -28.67
CA ALA A 191 -17.83 -3.17 -28.66
C ALA A 191 -17.76 -2.00 -27.66
N ALA A 192 -16.58 -1.74 -27.09
CA ALA A 192 -16.36 -0.71 -26.08
C ALA A 192 -15.09 0.09 -26.32
N THR A 193 -15.03 1.28 -25.70
CA THR A 193 -13.86 2.14 -25.65
C THR A 193 -13.53 2.46 -24.20
N ALA A 194 -12.26 2.26 -23.80
CA ALA A 194 -11.78 2.63 -22.48
C ALA A 194 -11.01 3.95 -22.55
N PHE A 195 -11.56 4.99 -21.92
CA PHE A 195 -10.92 6.28 -21.70
C PHE A 195 -10.24 6.27 -20.33
N ILE A 196 -8.99 6.71 -20.27
CA ILE A 196 -8.18 6.66 -19.06
C ILE A 196 -7.56 8.03 -18.84
N VAL A 197 -7.60 8.49 -17.60
CA VAL A 197 -6.93 9.72 -17.15
C VAL A 197 -6.04 9.35 -15.97
N THR A 198 -4.74 9.54 -16.11
CA THR A 198 -3.79 9.39 -15.01
C THR A 198 -3.24 10.76 -14.67
N GLY A 199 -3.16 11.09 -13.38
CA GLY A 199 -2.72 12.41 -12.95
C GLY A 199 -1.99 12.42 -11.63
N THR A 200 -1.54 13.62 -11.27
CA THR A 200 -0.75 13.87 -10.07
C THR A 200 -1.43 14.90 -9.17
N VAL A 201 -1.05 14.88 -7.89
CA VAL A 201 -1.39 15.94 -6.94
C VAL A 201 -0.07 16.60 -6.51
N PRO A 202 0.26 17.81 -7.03
CA PRO A 202 1.49 18.50 -6.66
C PRO A 202 1.63 18.67 -5.14
N ASN A 203 2.84 18.47 -4.61
CA ASN A 203 3.17 18.81 -3.23
C ASN A 203 3.96 20.13 -3.22
N ALA A 204 3.45 21.17 -2.59
CA ALA A 204 4.14 22.46 -2.55
C ALA A 204 5.51 22.40 -1.83
N ASP A 205 5.68 21.43 -0.93
CA ASP A 205 6.78 21.41 0.03
C ASP A 205 8.00 20.59 -0.45
N LEU A 206 7.92 19.92 -1.60
CA LEU A 206 8.99 19.03 -2.06
C LEU A 206 9.27 19.18 -3.56
N ARG A 207 10.50 19.56 -3.89
CA ARG A 207 10.99 19.72 -5.27
C ARG A 207 12.36 19.03 -5.46
N ILE A 208 12.67 18.64 -6.68
CA ILE A 208 13.95 18.04 -7.09
C ILE A 208 14.56 18.80 -8.29
N PRO A 209 15.88 18.71 -8.52
CA PRO A 209 16.89 18.08 -7.66
C PRO A 209 17.12 18.89 -6.36
N GLN A 210 17.67 18.25 -5.33
CA GLN A 210 18.00 18.92 -4.06
C GLN A 210 19.35 19.65 -4.19
N ARG A 211 19.59 20.65 -3.32
CA ARG A 211 20.80 21.51 -3.40
C ARG A 211 22.10 20.74 -3.24
N GLU A 212 22.05 19.60 -2.55
CA GLU A 212 23.20 18.73 -2.31
C GLU A 212 23.65 17.97 -3.57
N VAL A 213 22.80 17.87 -4.60
CA VAL A 213 23.03 17.03 -5.78
C VAL A 213 22.98 17.80 -7.11
N SER A 214 22.64 19.10 -7.12
CA SER A 214 22.56 19.91 -8.34
C SER A 214 22.82 21.40 -8.09
N ASP A 215 23.50 22.03 -9.05
CA ASP A 215 23.72 23.48 -9.11
C ASP A 215 22.47 24.26 -9.56
N ASP A 216 21.42 23.58 -10.03
CA ASP A 216 20.11 24.16 -10.38
C ASP A 216 18.98 23.41 -9.65
N PRO A 217 18.82 23.64 -8.33
CA PRO A 217 17.96 22.85 -7.46
C PRO A 217 16.49 23.33 -7.46
N GLU A 218 15.62 22.53 -6.87
CA GLU A 218 14.21 22.86 -6.55
C GLU A 218 13.34 23.18 -7.79
N ARG A 219 13.62 22.55 -8.93
CA ARG A 219 12.91 22.79 -10.20
C ARG A 219 11.59 22.04 -10.31
N VAL A 220 11.63 20.72 -10.18
CA VAL A 220 10.51 19.81 -10.45
C VAL A 220 9.80 19.43 -9.18
N THR A 221 8.49 19.67 -9.10
CA THR A 221 7.70 19.31 -7.92
C THR A 221 7.52 17.80 -7.82
N VAL A 222 7.76 17.24 -6.64
CA VAL A 222 7.42 15.84 -6.34
C VAL A 222 5.94 15.78 -5.96
N PRO A 223 5.08 15.06 -6.69
CA PRO A 223 3.67 14.95 -6.31
C PRO A 223 3.50 14.17 -5.01
N SER A 224 2.50 14.55 -4.20
CA SER A 224 2.13 13.82 -2.99
C SER A 224 1.40 12.51 -3.30
N HIS A 225 0.60 12.52 -4.37
CA HIS A 225 -0.22 11.39 -4.78
C HIS A 225 -0.25 11.24 -6.31
N ILE A 226 -0.43 10.00 -6.75
CA ILE A 226 -0.67 9.63 -8.15
C ILE A 226 -2.05 8.96 -8.21
N TRP A 227 -2.84 9.25 -9.22
CA TRP A 227 -4.15 8.65 -9.41
C TRP A 227 -4.42 8.28 -10.86
N THR A 228 -5.28 7.29 -11.07
CA THR A 228 -5.81 6.89 -12.39
C THR A 228 -7.32 6.72 -12.30
N ALA A 229 -8.04 7.26 -13.27
CA ALA A 229 -9.47 7.08 -13.48
C ALA A 229 -9.72 6.41 -14.82
N VAL A 230 -10.68 5.49 -14.85
CA VAL A 230 -11.02 4.67 -16.01
C VAL A 230 -12.51 4.79 -16.27
N CYS A 231 -12.84 5.08 -17.53
CA CYS A 231 -14.20 5.12 -18.05
C CYS A 231 -14.32 4.11 -19.20
N TYR A 232 -15.02 3.00 -18.95
CA TYR A 232 -15.27 1.96 -19.93
C TYR A 232 -16.67 2.15 -20.53
N LYS A 233 -16.74 2.64 -21.77
CA LYS A 233 -17.98 2.89 -22.49
C LYS A 233 -18.22 1.77 -23.50
N HIS A 234 -19.16 0.88 -23.18
CA HIS A 234 -19.66 -0.13 -24.13
C HIS A 234 -20.81 0.46 -24.96
N SER A 235 -21.05 -0.10 -26.16
CA SER A 235 -22.26 0.16 -26.94
C SER A 235 -23.57 -0.14 -26.19
N ASP A 236 -23.54 -1.04 -25.21
CA ASP A 236 -24.64 -1.35 -24.29
C ASP A 236 -24.32 -0.70 -22.94
N ASP A 237 -25.09 0.32 -22.55
CA ASP A 237 -24.85 1.07 -21.32
C ASP A 237 -24.93 0.18 -20.06
N THR A 238 -25.66 -0.93 -20.11
CA THR A 238 -25.72 -1.91 -19.02
C THR A 238 -24.41 -2.68 -18.82
N LYS A 239 -23.47 -2.58 -19.75
CA LYS A 239 -22.10 -3.10 -19.63
C LYS A 239 -21.04 -2.03 -19.37
N SER A 240 -21.38 -0.74 -19.48
CA SER A 240 -20.45 0.36 -19.19
C SER A 240 -20.15 0.46 -17.68
N PHE A 241 -18.91 0.82 -17.32
CA PHE A 241 -18.48 0.98 -15.93
C PHE A 241 -17.36 2.01 -15.80
N SER A 242 -17.18 2.54 -14.59
CA SER A 242 -16.05 3.41 -14.26
C SER A 242 -15.50 3.10 -12.87
N PHE A 243 -14.23 3.45 -12.67
CA PHE A 243 -13.56 3.37 -11.38
C PHE A 243 -12.32 4.26 -11.39
N GLY A 244 -11.72 4.46 -10.22
CA GLY A 244 -10.41 5.08 -10.13
C GLY A 244 -9.62 4.57 -8.94
N TYR A 245 -8.32 4.75 -8.95
CA TYR A 245 -7.46 4.44 -7.82
C TYR A 245 -6.44 5.55 -7.60
N ILE A 246 -6.02 5.74 -6.35
CA ILE A 246 -5.06 6.76 -5.92
C ILE A 246 -4.08 6.13 -4.93
N GLY A 247 -2.82 6.52 -5.01
CA GLY A 247 -1.79 6.13 -4.04
C GLY A 247 -0.88 7.28 -3.65
N GLU A 248 -0.37 7.22 -2.42
CA GLU A 248 0.58 8.18 -1.88
C GLU A 248 1.99 7.90 -2.43
N ASN A 249 2.70 8.95 -2.86
CA ASN A 249 3.99 8.84 -3.54
C ASN A 249 5.16 8.62 -2.56
N LYS A 250 5.15 7.49 -1.85
CA LYS A 250 6.19 7.10 -0.89
C LYS A 250 6.40 5.58 -0.90
N PRO A 251 7.53 5.05 -0.38
CA PRO A 251 7.88 3.64 -0.49
C PRO A 251 6.76 2.69 -0.01
N GLU A 252 6.17 2.99 1.14
CA GLU A 252 5.05 2.26 1.73
C GLU A 252 3.66 2.79 1.35
N GLY A 253 3.54 3.74 0.42
CA GLY A 253 2.27 4.34 0.03
C GLY A 253 1.28 3.32 -0.51
N ASP A 254 0.08 3.26 0.05
CA ASP A 254 -0.94 2.30 -0.37
C ASP A 254 -1.80 2.83 -1.49
N ILE A 255 -2.28 1.94 -2.37
CA ILE A 255 -3.14 2.28 -3.49
C ILE A 255 -4.57 1.86 -3.13
N THR A 256 -5.49 2.81 -3.18
CA THR A 256 -6.90 2.58 -2.87
C THR A 256 -7.74 2.64 -4.14
N LEU A 257 -8.47 1.56 -4.44
CA LEU A 257 -9.49 1.52 -5.51
C LEU A 257 -10.83 2.05 -5.01
N MET A 258 -11.48 2.89 -5.80
CA MET A 258 -12.71 3.60 -5.45
C MET A 258 -13.56 3.98 -6.68
N SER A 259 -14.71 4.59 -6.45
CA SER A 259 -15.53 5.18 -7.52
C SER A 259 -14.88 6.45 -8.06
N VAL A 260 -15.21 6.84 -9.30
CA VAL A 260 -14.74 8.13 -9.87
C VAL A 260 -15.21 9.31 -9.02
N SER A 261 -16.44 9.23 -8.48
CA SER A 261 -17.00 10.27 -7.60
C SER A 261 -16.20 10.42 -6.30
N ASP A 262 -15.80 9.31 -5.68
CA ASP A 262 -14.94 9.32 -4.50
C ASP A 262 -13.55 9.84 -4.82
N LEU A 263 -13.00 9.46 -5.99
CA LEU A 263 -11.71 9.96 -6.45
C LEU A 263 -11.74 11.47 -6.65
N ASN A 264 -12.75 12.01 -7.32
CA ASN A 264 -12.97 13.46 -7.46
C ASN A 264 -12.98 14.16 -6.09
N ARG A 265 -13.67 13.57 -5.10
CA ARG A 265 -13.74 14.10 -3.74
C ARG A 265 -12.40 14.06 -3.02
N GLN A 266 -11.60 13.00 -3.19
CA GLN A 266 -10.29 12.88 -2.58
C GLN A 266 -9.29 13.87 -3.20
N ILE A 267 -9.23 13.95 -4.53
CA ILE A 267 -8.37 14.90 -5.23
C ILE A 267 -8.73 16.33 -4.81
N LYS A 268 -10.03 16.69 -4.77
CA LYS A 268 -10.47 18.00 -4.31
C LYS A 268 -9.93 18.35 -2.92
N LYS A 269 -9.96 17.41 -1.97
CA LYS A 269 -9.41 17.61 -0.63
C LYS A 269 -7.91 17.84 -0.66
N LEU A 270 -7.17 17.05 -1.45
CA LEU A 270 -5.72 17.13 -1.54
C LEU A 270 -5.24 18.45 -2.17
N TYR A 271 -5.94 18.96 -3.19
CA TYR A 271 -5.63 20.26 -3.78
C TYR A 271 -5.89 21.44 -2.83
N SER A 272 -6.62 21.24 -1.72
CA SER A 272 -7.03 22.32 -0.81
C SER A 272 -7.75 23.51 -1.49
N GLN A 273 -8.27 23.29 -2.71
CA GLN A 273 -8.95 24.29 -3.52
C GLN A 273 -10.48 24.17 -3.39
N HIS A 274 -11.17 25.29 -3.65
CA HIS A 274 -12.63 25.37 -3.55
C HIS A 274 -13.34 24.76 -4.77
N SER A 275 -12.66 24.75 -5.92
CA SER A 275 -13.15 24.27 -7.21
C SER A 275 -13.60 22.81 -7.15
N LYS A 276 -14.67 22.50 -7.88
CA LYS A 276 -15.14 21.13 -8.04
C LYS A 276 -14.19 20.40 -9.01
N ILE A 277 -13.72 19.22 -8.64
CA ILE A 277 -12.98 18.32 -9.54
C ILE A 277 -14.01 17.46 -10.26
N ASN A 278 -13.96 17.42 -11.59
CA ASN A 278 -14.74 16.51 -12.43
C ASN A 278 -13.80 15.84 -13.43
N ILE A 279 -13.40 14.58 -13.22
CA ILE A 279 -12.53 13.88 -14.19
C ILE A 279 -13.29 13.44 -15.45
N PHE A 280 -14.51 12.94 -15.29
CA PHE A 280 -15.38 12.53 -16.40
C PHE A 280 -16.77 13.16 -16.25
N VAL A 281 -17.39 13.48 -17.38
CA VAL A 281 -18.81 13.88 -17.42
C VAL A 281 -19.66 12.77 -16.83
N ASP A 282 -20.58 13.14 -15.93
CA ASP A 282 -21.49 12.23 -15.21
C ASP A 282 -20.76 11.08 -14.47
N ASP A 283 -19.52 11.31 -14.02
CA ASP A 283 -18.63 10.32 -13.41
C ASP A 283 -18.49 9.01 -14.23
N CYS A 284 -18.75 9.09 -15.54
CA CYS A 284 -18.84 7.96 -16.46
C CYS A 284 -19.70 6.80 -15.92
N PHE A 285 -21.01 7.03 -15.77
CA PHE A 285 -21.94 6.03 -15.24
C PHE A 285 -21.64 5.63 -13.78
N GLY A 286 -21.15 6.58 -12.97
CA GLY A 286 -20.71 6.35 -11.59
C GLY A 286 -21.78 5.74 -10.66
N ASP A 287 -23.06 5.85 -11.01
CA ASP A 287 -24.20 5.29 -10.27
C ASP A 287 -24.39 3.77 -10.48
N ASN A 288 -23.65 3.15 -11.39
CA ASN A 288 -23.72 1.70 -11.60
C ASN A 288 -22.92 0.97 -10.51
N ASN A 289 -23.57 0.08 -9.75
CA ASN A 289 -23.00 -0.80 -8.71
C ASN A 289 -21.91 -1.80 -9.19
N LYS A 290 -21.17 -1.49 -10.26
CA LYS A 290 -20.19 -2.35 -10.92
C LYS A 290 -18.77 -2.18 -10.39
N LEU A 291 -18.52 -1.24 -9.48
CA LEU A 291 -17.23 -1.13 -8.79
C LEU A 291 -16.85 -2.42 -8.05
N GLU A 292 -17.83 -3.13 -7.47
CA GLU A 292 -17.58 -4.40 -6.79
C GLU A 292 -17.13 -5.51 -7.76
N LYS A 293 -17.62 -5.49 -9.01
CA LYS A 293 -17.13 -6.39 -10.06
C LYS A 293 -15.68 -6.10 -10.40
N VAL A 294 -15.33 -4.81 -10.55
CA VAL A 294 -13.93 -4.42 -10.79
C VAL A 294 -13.04 -4.81 -9.61
N LYS A 295 -13.47 -4.58 -8.36
CA LYS A 295 -12.71 -5.00 -7.17
C LYS A 295 -12.41 -6.51 -7.16
N ALA A 296 -13.35 -7.34 -7.62
CA ALA A 296 -13.18 -8.78 -7.73
C ALA A 296 -12.12 -9.21 -8.78
N GLU A 297 -11.74 -8.34 -9.72
CA GLU A 297 -10.72 -8.58 -10.74
C GLU A 297 -9.33 -8.01 -10.38
N PHE A 298 -9.26 -7.13 -9.37
CA PHE A 298 -8.01 -6.61 -8.77
C PHE A 298 -7.54 -7.25 -7.43
N PRO A 299 -8.00 -8.44 -6.96
CA PRO A 299 -7.61 -9.02 -5.67
C PRO A 299 -6.10 -9.13 -5.41
N PRO A 300 -5.24 -9.50 -6.39
CA PRO A 300 -3.81 -9.66 -6.15
C PRO A 300 -3.09 -8.36 -5.78
N LEU A 301 -3.73 -7.20 -5.99
CA LEU A 301 -3.14 -5.86 -5.79
C LEU A 301 -3.84 -5.03 -4.73
N ILE A 302 -5.07 -5.38 -4.39
CA ILE A 302 -5.84 -4.70 -3.34
C ILE A 302 -5.44 -5.21 -1.94
N ASN A 303 -4.56 -6.21 -1.83
CA ASN A 303 -4.27 -6.87 -0.56
C ASN A 303 -5.56 -7.21 0.20
N LEU A 304 -6.55 -7.77 -0.50
CA LEU A 304 -7.49 -8.66 0.15
C LEU A 304 -6.88 -10.04 0.03
N PRO A 305 -6.33 -10.63 1.10
CA PRO A 305 -5.83 -11.99 1.02
C PRO A 305 -6.99 -12.90 0.62
N VAL A 306 -6.70 -13.77 -0.33
CA VAL A 306 -7.54 -14.85 -0.89
C VAL A 306 -8.10 -15.80 0.19
N GLN A 307 -7.81 -15.55 1.47
CA GLN A 307 -8.18 -16.39 2.61
C GLN A 307 -9.29 -15.81 3.50
N MET A 308 -9.66 -14.54 3.36
CA MET A 308 -10.73 -13.97 4.19
C MET A 308 -12.11 -14.36 3.68
N SER A 309 -12.97 -14.85 4.58
CA SER A 309 -14.40 -15.00 4.29
C SER A 309 -15.03 -13.65 3.93
N SER A 310 -16.06 -13.65 3.09
CA SER A 310 -16.78 -12.43 2.69
C SER A 310 -17.33 -11.64 3.89
N ALA A 311 -17.69 -12.33 4.98
CA ALA A 311 -18.12 -11.72 6.23
C ALA A 311 -16.96 -10.96 6.93
N MET A 312 -15.76 -11.54 6.93
CA MET A 312 -14.57 -10.88 7.46
C MET A 312 -14.15 -9.69 6.60
N GLN A 313 -14.30 -9.77 5.26
CA GLN A 313 -14.03 -8.66 4.35
C GLN A 313 -14.97 -7.47 4.58
N ASN A 314 -16.26 -7.73 4.75
CA ASN A 314 -17.25 -6.69 5.06
C ASN A 314 -16.99 -6.05 6.42
N THR A 315 -16.64 -6.86 7.42
CA THR A 315 -16.27 -6.37 8.76
C THR A 315 -14.99 -5.55 8.72
N TYR A 316 -13.98 -6.01 7.97
CA TYR A 316 -12.74 -5.28 7.70
C TYR A 316 -13.00 -3.93 7.05
N LEU A 317 -13.82 -3.87 5.99
CA LEU A 317 -14.14 -2.62 5.31
C LEU A 317 -14.91 -1.65 6.21
N ALA A 318 -15.83 -2.17 7.04
CA ALA A 318 -16.55 -1.37 8.02
C ALA A 318 -15.62 -0.81 9.10
N VAL A 319 -14.73 -1.64 9.66
CA VAL A 319 -13.72 -1.24 10.65
C VAL A 319 -12.75 -0.23 10.05
N LYS A 320 -12.19 -0.48 8.87
CA LYS A 320 -11.26 0.44 8.18
C LYS A 320 -11.91 1.80 7.94
N ARG A 321 -13.17 1.85 7.52
CA ARG A 321 -13.92 3.12 7.35
C ARG A 321 -14.03 3.91 8.64
N VAL A 322 -14.18 3.24 9.78
CA VAL A 322 -14.29 3.91 11.09
C VAL A 322 -12.92 4.29 11.65
N VAL A 323 -11.91 3.42 11.55
CA VAL A 323 -10.57 3.67 12.09
C VAL A 323 -9.81 4.72 11.26
N SER A 324 -9.95 4.71 9.93
CA SER A 324 -9.36 5.75 9.06
C SER A 324 -10.10 7.09 9.11
N SER A 325 -11.11 7.24 9.98
CA SER A 325 -11.93 8.45 10.09
C SER A 325 -11.34 9.56 10.99
N ASP A 326 -10.04 9.53 11.26
CA ASP A 326 -9.31 10.62 11.94
C ASP A 326 -9.41 12.00 11.24
N SER A 327 -10.10 12.07 10.10
CA SER A 327 -10.39 13.28 9.32
C SER A 327 -11.86 13.73 9.35
N ILE A 328 -12.68 13.33 10.34
CA ILE A 328 -14.02 13.92 10.52
C ILE A 328 -13.87 15.40 10.95
N PRO A 329 -14.44 16.37 10.19
CA PRO A 329 -14.51 17.76 10.62
C PRO A 329 -15.20 17.85 11.98
N LYS A 330 -14.70 18.71 12.87
CA LYS A 330 -15.06 18.90 14.31
C LYS A 330 -16.56 19.03 14.69
N LYS A 331 -17.52 18.75 13.82
CA LYS A 331 -18.95 18.81 14.12
C LYS A 331 -19.68 17.58 13.58
N LYS A 332 -19.72 16.50 14.37
CA LYS A 332 -20.94 16.20 15.15
C LYS A 332 -20.82 15.00 16.10
N PHE A 333 -19.89 14.05 15.91
CA PHE A 333 -19.59 13.02 16.92
C PHE A 333 -18.13 12.56 16.81
N LYS A 334 -17.46 12.36 17.94
CA LYS A 334 -16.11 11.78 18.04
C LYS A 334 -16.26 10.39 18.65
N VAL A 335 -15.98 9.35 17.87
CA VAL A 335 -15.92 7.97 18.41
C VAL A 335 -14.60 7.86 19.17
N SER A 336 -14.65 7.86 20.50
CA SER A 336 -13.45 7.76 21.34
C SER A 336 -12.93 6.32 21.46
N GLU A 337 -13.83 5.35 21.38
CA GLU A 337 -13.54 3.92 21.48
C GLU A 337 -14.66 3.14 20.76
N MET A 338 -14.29 2.15 19.94
CA MET A 338 -15.24 1.24 19.30
C MET A 338 -14.85 -0.19 19.65
N THR A 339 -15.75 -0.90 20.32
CA THR A 339 -15.57 -2.30 20.71
C THR A 339 -16.16 -3.18 19.62
N VAL A 340 -15.30 -3.81 18.82
CA VAL A 340 -15.71 -4.86 17.87
C VAL A 340 -15.29 -6.20 18.42
N LYS A 341 -16.27 -7.09 18.62
CA LYS A 341 -16.02 -8.48 18.96
C LYS A 341 -15.93 -9.30 17.68
N LEU A 342 -14.79 -9.95 17.48
CA LEU A 342 -14.59 -10.89 16.39
C LEU A 342 -14.57 -12.31 16.96
N ALA A 343 -15.23 -13.24 16.26
CA ALA A 343 -15.25 -14.64 16.61
C ALA A 343 -14.60 -15.47 15.49
N PHE A 344 -13.81 -16.46 15.90
CA PHE A 344 -13.06 -17.35 15.01
C PHE A 344 -13.41 -18.81 15.32
N ASP A 345 -13.44 -19.61 14.28
CA ASP A 345 -13.68 -21.05 14.31
C ASP A 345 -12.50 -21.83 14.92
N SER A 346 -11.29 -21.29 14.85
CA SER A 346 -10.09 -21.86 15.47
C SER A 346 -9.06 -20.79 15.85
N MET A 347 -8.15 -21.12 16.78
CA MET A 347 -7.03 -20.22 17.09
C MET A 347 -6.05 -20.10 15.91
N ASN A 348 -5.92 -21.13 15.08
CA ASN A 348 -5.08 -21.07 13.88
C ASN A 348 -5.60 -19.98 12.92
N THR A 349 -6.91 -19.96 12.68
CA THR A 349 -7.57 -18.89 11.90
C THR A 349 -7.33 -17.53 12.56
N TYR A 350 -7.54 -17.42 13.87
CA TYR A 350 -7.25 -16.18 14.60
C TYR A 350 -5.80 -15.69 14.39
N HIS A 351 -4.80 -16.56 14.53
CA HIS A 351 -3.40 -16.16 14.40
C HIS A 351 -3.06 -15.63 13.00
N THR A 352 -3.52 -16.30 11.95
CA THR A 352 -3.32 -15.85 10.56
C THR A 352 -4.00 -14.51 10.29
N GLU A 353 -5.26 -14.37 10.71
CA GLU A 353 -6.08 -13.18 10.42
C GLU A 353 -5.64 -11.96 11.25
N THR A 354 -5.16 -12.15 12.49
CA THR A 354 -4.77 -11.04 13.35
C THR A 354 -3.45 -10.38 12.97
N GLU A 355 -2.49 -11.11 12.39
CA GLU A 355 -1.28 -10.48 11.85
C GLU A 355 -1.62 -9.56 10.67
N TYR A 356 -2.58 -9.96 9.83
CA TYR A 356 -3.10 -9.10 8.76
C TYR A 356 -3.80 -7.85 9.30
N LEU A 357 -4.64 -7.97 10.33
CA LEU A 357 -5.30 -6.81 10.95
C LEU A 357 -4.28 -5.79 11.48
N LYS A 358 -3.17 -6.26 12.06
CA LYS A 358 -2.09 -5.40 12.55
C LYS A 358 -1.38 -4.68 11.42
N ASP A 359 -1.01 -5.40 10.37
CA ASP A 359 -0.23 -4.88 9.24
C ASP A 359 -1.06 -3.93 8.34
N SER A 360 -2.28 -4.35 7.97
CA SER A 360 -3.08 -3.68 6.94
C SER A 360 -4.13 -2.69 7.48
N VAL A 361 -4.47 -2.76 8.78
CA VAL A 361 -5.49 -1.90 9.42
C VAL A 361 -4.92 -1.14 10.61
N GLY A 362 -3.70 -1.45 11.07
CA GLY A 362 -3.15 -0.88 12.29
C GLY A 362 -4.00 -1.22 13.52
N SER A 363 -4.65 -2.38 13.54
CA SER A 363 -5.51 -2.84 14.63
C SER A 363 -5.09 -4.21 15.14
N ALA A 364 -5.04 -4.38 16.46
CA ALA A 364 -4.83 -5.67 17.11
C ALA A 364 -6.17 -6.23 17.59
N CYS A 365 -6.31 -7.56 17.61
CA CYS A 365 -7.47 -8.20 18.25
C CYS A 365 -7.00 -8.89 19.53
N LEU A 366 -7.52 -8.47 20.69
CA LEU A 366 -7.12 -9.00 21.99
C LEU A 366 -8.06 -10.10 22.42
N ILE A 367 -7.60 -11.35 22.54
CA ILE A 367 -8.41 -12.49 22.97
C ILE A 367 -9.10 -12.18 24.30
N THR A 368 -10.42 -12.23 24.31
CA THR A 368 -11.27 -12.09 25.50
C THR A 368 -11.87 -13.40 25.94
N HIS A 369 -11.92 -14.40 25.05
CA HIS A 369 -12.37 -15.74 25.35
C HIS A 369 -11.72 -16.73 24.38
N ALA A 370 -11.29 -17.90 24.87
CA ALA A 370 -10.77 -18.97 24.03
C ALA A 370 -11.19 -20.33 24.60
N LYS A 371 -11.91 -21.12 23.82
CA LYS A 371 -12.27 -22.50 24.15
C LYS A 371 -11.02 -23.40 24.00
N PRO A 372 -10.83 -24.37 24.91
CA PRO A 372 -9.95 -25.51 24.69
C PRO A 372 -10.31 -26.24 23.39
N LEU A 373 -9.32 -26.68 22.62
CA LEU A 373 -9.55 -27.25 21.28
C LEU A 373 -10.11 -28.68 21.41
N SER A 374 -11.43 -28.82 21.36
CA SER A 374 -12.09 -30.12 21.17
C SER A 374 -11.78 -30.66 19.77
N ASN A 375 -11.25 -31.88 19.71
CA ASN A 375 -11.02 -32.71 18.52
C ASN A 375 -11.89 -32.38 17.29
N TYR A 376 -11.29 -31.95 16.18
CA TYR A 376 -11.82 -32.33 14.85
C TYR A 376 -11.36 -33.78 14.63
N ILE A 377 -12.23 -34.74 14.30
CA ILE A 377 -12.77 -34.97 12.97
C ILE A 377 -14.11 -35.71 13.11
N SER A 378 -15.20 -35.11 12.62
CA SER A 378 -16.25 -35.80 11.88
C SER A 378 -16.96 -34.77 11.01
N LYS A 379 -16.82 -34.93 9.69
CA LYS A 379 -17.62 -34.19 8.70
C LYS A 379 -19.08 -34.57 8.93
N GLY A 380 -19.89 -33.61 9.37
CA GLY A 380 -21.34 -33.76 9.46
C GLY A 380 -21.86 -33.49 10.86
N ASP A 381 -21.91 -32.23 11.26
CA ASP A 381 -23.14 -31.69 11.82
C ASP A 381 -23.12 -30.17 11.78
N VAL A 382 -24.00 -29.63 10.94
CA VAL A 382 -24.31 -28.21 10.82
C VAL A 382 -25.47 -27.95 11.78
N SER A 383 -25.17 -27.67 13.05
CA SER A 383 -26.05 -26.87 13.92
C SER A 383 -25.34 -26.50 15.23
N GLY A 384 -24.92 -25.24 15.33
CA GLY A 384 -24.29 -24.67 16.52
C GLY A 384 -23.07 -23.84 16.12
N VAL A 385 -23.19 -22.52 16.15
CA VAL A 385 -22.10 -21.58 15.89
C VAL A 385 -20.94 -21.88 16.85
N SER A 386 -19.85 -22.44 16.33
CA SER A 386 -18.68 -22.89 17.08
C SER A 386 -17.66 -21.75 17.19
N ASP A 387 -17.96 -20.73 18.01
CA ASP A 387 -16.99 -19.67 18.30
C ASP A 387 -15.93 -20.22 19.27
N ALA A 388 -14.76 -20.61 18.73
CA ALA A 388 -13.65 -21.16 19.50
C ALA A 388 -12.79 -20.05 20.13
N VAL A 389 -12.69 -18.88 19.49
CA VAL A 389 -11.92 -17.73 19.99
C VAL A 389 -12.72 -16.46 19.78
N GLU A 390 -12.89 -15.66 20.82
CA GLU A 390 -13.43 -14.30 20.74
C GLU A 390 -12.34 -13.29 21.10
N CYS A 391 -12.26 -12.20 20.35
CA CYS A 391 -11.32 -11.12 20.64
C CYS A 391 -11.93 -9.72 20.47
N LEU A 392 -11.34 -8.78 21.19
CA LEU A 392 -11.67 -7.37 21.20
C LEU A 392 -10.71 -6.61 20.29
N LEU A 393 -11.24 -5.99 19.24
CA LEU A 393 -10.45 -5.15 18.36
C LEU A 393 -10.04 -3.83 19.05
N VAL A 394 -8.76 -3.49 18.97
CA VAL A 394 -8.15 -2.28 19.53
C VAL A 394 -7.11 -1.72 18.56
N PRO A 395 -6.71 -0.43 18.67
CA PRO A 395 -5.57 0.08 17.92
C PRO A 395 -4.30 -0.74 18.19
N GLU A 396 -3.55 -1.08 17.16
CA GLU A 396 -2.29 -1.83 17.30
C GLU A 396 -1.26 -0.97 18.04
N LYS A 397 -1.08 0.29 17.60
CA LYS A 397 -0.20 1.26 18.25
C LYS A 397 -0.83 1.84 19.51
N GLN A 398 -0.08 1.80 20.62
CA GLN A 398 -0.40 2.49 21.87
C GLN A 398 0.85 3.17 22.46
N LYS A 399 0.65 4.01 23.47
CA LYS A 399 1.73 4.58 24.30
C LYS A 399 2.33 3.48 25.21
N THR A 400 2.96 2.48 24.61
CA THR A 400 3.65 1.37 25.27
C THR A 400 5.04 1.15 24.69
N ALA A 401 5.98 0.71 25.52
CA ALA A 401 7.27 0.21 25.10
C ALA A 401 7.11 -1.07 24.26
N ALA A 402 8.15 -1.46 23.54
CA ALA A 402 8.15 -2.66 22.72
C ALA A 402 7.88 -3.94 23.54
N ASP A 403 8.17 -3.95 24.84
CA ASP A 403 7.87 -5.06 25.76
C ASP A 403 6.44 -5.02 26.36
N GLY A 404 5.62 -4.04 25.97
CA GLY A 404 4.26 -3.81 26.47
C GLY A 404 4.17 -2.92 27.73
N SER A 405 5.29 -2.46 28.29
CA SER A 405 5.28 -1.53 29.44
C SER A 405 4.61 -0.22 29.09
N ARG A 406 3.80 0.33 29.98
CA ARG A 406 3.12 1.62 29.75
C ARG A 406 4.11 2.79 29.69
N CYS A 407 3.99 3.64 28.68
CA CYS A 407 4.73 4.89 28.59
C CYS A 407 3.98 6.03 29.30
N LEU A 408 4.74 6.86 30.02
CA LEU A 408 4.32 8.17 30.47
C LEU A 408 4.37 9.18 29.31
N SER A 409 5.43 9.11 28.50
CA SER A 409 5.58 9.87 27.25
C SER A 409 6.32 9.03 26.21
N VAL A 410 6.13 9.37 24.93
CA VAL A 410 6.80 8.74 23.79
C VAL A 410 7.46 9.84 22.96
N SER A 411 8.69 9.62 22.53
CA SER A 411 9.41 10.46 21.57
C SER A 411 9.85 9.62 20.38
N GLU A 412 9.45 10.03 19.18
CA GLU A 412 9.79 9.38 17.91
C GLU A 412 10.71 10.29 17.09
N SER A 413 11.76 9.71 16.51
CA SER A 413 12.72 10.37 15.63
C SER A 413 13.19 9.39 14.55
N SER A 414 13.96 9.87 13.56
CA SER A 414 14.65 9.00 12.60
C SER A 414 15.51 7.92 13.28
N ASP A 415 16.06 8.27 14.45
CA ASP A 415 17.04 7.45 15.17
C ASP A 415 16.38 6.39 16.07
N GLY A 416 15.07 6.49 16.31
CA GLY A 416 14.32 5.51 17.09
C GLY A 416 13.11 6.07 17.82
N CYS A 417 12.29 5.15 18.32
CA CYS A 417 11.19 5.40 19.23
C CYS A 417 11.62 5.11 20.67
N GLN A 418 11.48 6.11 21.55
CA GLN A 418 11.78 6.00 22.99
C GLN A 418 10.53 6.22 23.84
N CYS A 419 10.34 5.31 24.79
CA CYS A 419 9.24 5.29 25.74
C CYS A 419 9.77 5.60 27.14
N ASN A 420 9.35 6.72 27.71
CA ASN A 420 9.66 7.05 29.10
C ASN A 420 8.69 6.31 30.01
N THR A 421 9.22 5.41 30.83
CA THR A 421 8.45 4.66 31.84
C THR A 421 8.82 5.12 33.25
N ALA A 422 8.06 4.70 34.26
CA ALA A 422 8.37 4.99 35.66
C ALA A 422 9.72 4.41 36.12
N VAL A 423 10.26 3.42 35.40
CA VAL A 423 11.50 2.71 35.73
C VAL A 423 12.66 3.05 34.79
N GLY A 424 12.47 4.00 33.86
CA GLY A 424 13.49 4.43 32.90
C GLY A 424 13.02 4.45 31.44
N ILE A 425 13.95 4.70 30.53
CA ILE A 425 13.70 4.78 29.09
C ILE A 425 13.76 3.38 28.49
N LYS A 426 12.72 2.99 27.75
CA LYS A 426 12.65 1.73 27.00
C LYS A 426 12.44 2.01 25.51
N PRO A 427 12.90 1.14 24.59
CA PRO A 427 12.56 1.28 23.18
C PRO A 427 11.08 1.00 22.94
N CYS A 428 10.48 1.67 21.96
CA CYS A 428 9.12 1.39 21.46
C CYS A 428 9.11 1.08 19.96
N CYS A 429 7.97 0.64 19.45
CA CYS A 429 7.79 0.29 18.05
C CYS A 429 7.26 1.47 17.24
N SER A 430 7.94 1.84 16.15
CA SER A 430 7.44 2.77 15.12
C SER A 430 6.64 2.07 14.02
N THR A 431 6.74 0.75 13.87
CA THR A 431 5.89 -0.08 12.99
C THR A 431 5.07 -1.10 13.80
N PRO A 432 4.03 -1.72 13.23
CA PRO A 432 3.33 -2.81 13.90
C PRO A 432 4.27 -3.94 14.36
N CYS A 433 3.93 -4.54 15.51
CA CYS A 433 4.64 -5.69 16.05
C CYS A 433 4.13 -6.99 15.43
N LEU A 434 4.87 -7.50 14.44
CA LEU A 434 4.48 -8.62 13.60
C LEU A 434 5.38 -9.83 13.80
N PHE A 435 4.84 -11.02 13.61
CA PHE A 435 5.63 -12.26 13.66
C PHE A 435 6.56 -12.36 12.44
N GLN A 436 7.85 -12.66 12.66
CA GLN A 436 8.83 -12.86 11.61
C GLN A 436 9.28 -14.32 11.57
N ASP A 437 8.83 -15.08 10.56
CA ASP A 437 9.08 -16.53 10.44
C ASP A 437 10.58 -16.87 10.50
N LYS A 438 11.42 -16.11 9.78
CA LYS A 438 12.88 -16.32 9.74
C LYS A 438 13.57 -16.15 11.10
N LEU A 439 12.99 -15.30 11.96
CA LEU A 439 13.54 -14.98 13.27
C LEU A 439 12.78 -15.68 14.40
N ASN A 440 11.73 -16.45 14.07
CA ASN A 440 10.83 -17.12 14.99
C ASN A 440 10.44 -16.24 16.20
N SER A 441 10.17 -14.96 15.93
CA SER A 441 9.91 -13.97 16.98
C SER A 441 9.17 -12.77 16.44
N TYR A 442 8.44 -12.11 17.33
CA TYR A 442 7.78 -10.84 17.05
C TYR A 442 8.79 -9.70 16.97
N ARG A 443 8.70 -8.93 15.88
CA ARG A 443 9.60 -7.82 15.56
C ARG A 443 8.84 -6.58 15.11
N CYS A 444 9.43 -5.44 15.40
CA CYS A 444 9.00 -4.14 14.90
C CYS A 444 10.24 -3.30 14.63
N TYR A 445 10.12 -2.27 13.81
CA TYR A 445 11.12 -1.23 13.72
C TYR A 445 10.93 -0.22 14.84
N SER A 446 12.04 0.34 15.30
CA SER A 446 12.14 1.55 16.12
C SER A 446 13.03 2.51 15.36
N GLY A 447 12.42 3.48 14.67
CA GLY A 447 13.12 4.24 13.64
C GLY A 447 13.60 3.31 12.53
N GLN A 448 14.90 3.20 12.33
CA GLN A 448 15.52 2.29 11.35
C GLN A 448 15.97 0.95 11.96
N THR A 449 15.89 0.77 13.28
CA THR A 449 16.43 -0.43 13.96
C THR A 449 15.33 -1.48 14.16
N LEU A 450 15.58 -2.72 13.73
CA LEU A 450 14.68 -3.84 13.98
C LEU A 450 14.88 -4.40 15.40
N ILE A 451 13.85 -4.35 16.24
CA ILE A 451 13.88 -4.78 17.64
C ILE A 451 12.88 -5.91 17.93
N LYS A 452 13.10 -6.65 19.02
CA LYS A 452 12.09 -7.59 19.56
C LYS A 452 10.92 -6.81 20.16
N CYS A 453 9.71 -7.31 19.96
CA CYS A 453 8.51 -6.72 20.55
C CYS A 453 7.56 -7.78 21.09
N SER A 454 6.72 -7.37 22.04
CA SER A 454 5.60 -8.14 22.58
C SER A 454 4.34 -7.71 21.84
N PRO A 455 3.72 -8.60 21.04
CA PRO A 455 2.52 -8.24 20.32
C PRO A 455 1.36 -8.01 21.28
N ARG A 456 0.37 -7.24 20.83
CA ARG A 456 -0.93 -7.13 21.49
C ARG A 456 -1.82 -8.26 20.99
N TYR A 457 -2.15 -9.23 21.85
CA TYR A 457 -2.90 -10.43 21.41
C TYR A 457 -3.87 -11.00 22.45
N SER A 458 -3.72 -10.76 23.75
CA SER A 458 -4.60 -11.40 24.75
C SER A 458 -4.92 -10.50 25.94
N LEU A 459 -6.13 -10.66 26.41
CA LEU A 459 -6.72 -10.04 27.59
C LEU A 459 -7.14 -11.09 28.64
N ILE A 460 -6.72 -12.34 28.44
CA ILE A 460 -6.93 -13.46 29.36
C ILE A 460 -5.63 -14.22 29.64
N THR A 461 -5.52 -14.79 30.84
CA THR A 461 -4.43 -15.69 31.24
C THR A 461 -4.51 -17.03 30.51
N TYR A 462 -3.50 -17.89 30.64
CA TYR A 462 -3.56 -19.25 30.06
C TYR A 462 -4.71 -20.09 30.68
N LYS A 463 -5.15 -19.74 31.90
CA LYS A 463 -6.30 -20.34 32.60
C LYS A 463 -7.64 -19.74 32.18
N GLY A 464 -7.63 -18.70 31.36
CA GLY A 464 -8.83 -17.97 30.94
C GLY A 464 -9.27 -16.85 31.89
N GLU A 465 -8.49 -16.50 32.90
CA GLU A 465 -8.83 -15.41 33.83
C GLU A 465 -8.66 -14.04 33.16
N ARG A 466 -9.54 -13.08 33.44
CA ARG A 466 -9.51 -11.75 32.82
C ARG A 466 -8.35 -10.90 33.34
N CYS A 467 -7.53 -10.41 32.42
CA CYS A 467 -6.50 -9.40 32.66
C CYS A 467 -7.10 -7.98 32.73
N LYS A 468 -6.41 -7.03 33.36
CA LYS A 468 -6.78 -5.61 33.31
C LYS A 468 -6.44 -5.02 31.95
N ASP A 469 -7.29 -4.14 31.41
CA ASP A 469 -7.04 -3.52 30.09
C ASP A 469 -5.77 -2.67 30.04
N ARG A 470 -5.35 -2.12 31.19
CA ARG A 470 -4.09 -1.38 31.32
C ARG A 470 -2.85 -2.26 31.49
N HIS A 471 -3.04 -3.55 31.76
CA HIS A 471 -1.98 -4.55 31.89
C HIS A 471 -2.40 -5.86 31.18
N PRO A 472 -2.57 -5.82 29.83
CA PRO A 472 -2.88 -7.01 29.05
C PRO A 472 -1.71 -8.00 29.04
N CYS A 473 -1.86 -9.15 28.37
CA CYS A 473 -0.74 -10.07 28.21
C CYS A 473 0.41 -9.42 27.43
N ALA A 474 1.58 -9.32 28.07
CA ALA A 474 2.82 -8.86 27.46
C ALA A 474 4.04 -9.43 28.22
N THR A 475 5.25 -9.13 27.75
CA THR A 475 6.48 -9.60 28.42
C THR A 475 6.91 -8.71 29.58
N TYR A 476 6.66 -7.40 29.51
CA TYR A 476 7.06 -6.41 30.52
C TYR A 476 8.56 -6.44 30.86
N GLY A 477 9.40 -6.87 29.91
CA GLY A 477 10.84 -7.00 30.06
C GLY A 477 11.31 -8.38 30.53
N HIS A 478 10.40 -9.34 30.70
CA HIS A 478 10.72 -10.73 31.04
C HIS A 478 10.78 -11.63 29.80
N ASN A 479 11.22 -12.88 29.99
CA ASN A 479 11.24 -13.92 28.95
C ASN A 479 9.93 -14.75 28.89
N PHE A 480 8.89 -14.33 29.60
CA PHE A 480 7.57 -14.97 29.63
C PHE A 480 6.46 -13.93 29.44
N TYR A 481 5.29 -14.38 29.02
CA TYR A 481 4.09 -13.55 28.90
C TYR A 481 3.22 -13.68 30.14
N TRP A 482 2.69 -12.55 30.60
CA TRP A 482 1.92 -12.47 31.83
C TRP A 482 1.10 -11.19 31.84
N CYS A 483 0.14 -11.11 32.75
CA CYS A 483 -0.73 -9.97 32.90
C CYS A 483 -1.13 -9.76 34.37
N LYS A 484 -1.69 -8.58 34.67
CA LYS A 484 -2.32 -8.34 35.96
C LYS A 484 -3.81 -8.67 35.87
N THR A 485 -4.29 -9.61 36.66
CA THR A 485 -5.71 -10.01 36.69
C THR A 485 -6.57 -8.92 37.30
N ILE A 486 -7.88 -8.98 37.06
CA ILE A 486 -8.86 -8.07 37.69
C ILE A 486 -8.85 -8.16 39.23
N ALA A 487 -8.44 -9.31 39.78
CA ALA A 487 -8.24 -9.54 41.21
C ALA A 487 -6.91 -8.97 41.75
N ASP A 488 -6.20 -8.16 40.95
CA ASP A 488 -4.92 -7.54 41.29
C ASP A 488 -3.73 -8.51 41.52
N SER A 489 -3.87 -9.78 41.10
CA SER A 489 -2.76 -10.75 41.08
C SER A 489 -2.05 -10.76 39.72
N TRP A 490 -0.79 -11.18 39.70
CA TRP A 490 -0.10 -11.52 38.46
C TRP A 490 -0.35 -12.98 38.10
N ASP A 491 -0.58 -13.28 36.82
CA ASP A 491 -0.67 -14.65 36.33
C ASP A 491 -0.11 -14.75 34.90
N TYR A 492 0.28 -15.96 34.50
CA TYR A 492 0.91 -16.22 33.22
C TYR A 492 -0.11 -16.17 32.07
N CYS A 493 0.36 -15.72 30.91
CA CYS A 493 -0.38 -15.79 29.66
C CYS A 493 0.27 -16.84 28.76
N SER A 494 -0.56 -17.55 27.99
CA SER A 494 -0.06 -18.39 26.90
C SER A 494 0.66 -17.51 25.89
N PRO A 495 1.93 -17.77 25.52
CA PRO A 495 2.62 -16.97 24.53
C PRO A 495 1.94 -17.13 23.15
N PRO A 496 2.05 -16.16 22.24
CA PRO A 496 1.49 -16.22 20.90
C PRO A 496 2.32 -17.14 19.97
N LEU A 497 2.58 -18.38 20.41
CA LEU A 497 3.42 -19.38 19.74
C LEU A 497 2.57 -20.60 19.34
N TRP A 498 1.72 -20.40 18.34
CA TRP A 498 0.71 -21.37 17.92
C TRP A 498 1.26 -22.59 17.19
N THR A 499 2.49 -22.52 16.68
CA THR A 499 3.22 -23.65 16.08
C THR A 499 4.02 -24.47 17.09
N SER A 500 3.93 -24.14 18.39
CA SER A 500 4.70 -24.84 19.42
C SER A 500 4.28 -26.31 19.55
N LYS A 501 5.26 -27.16 19.86
CA LYS A 501 5.11 -28.62 19.75
C LYS A 501 5.76 -29.33 20.92
N ALA A 502 5.10 -30.36 21.43
CA ALA A 502 5.64 -31.23 22.46
C ALA A 502 6.56 -32.31 21.85
N ILE A 503 7.48 -32.85 22.65
CA ILE A 503 8.44 -33.89 22.23
C ILE A 503 7.73 -35.17 21.74
N ASN A 504 6.52 -35.43 22.21
CA ASN A 504 5.69 -36.55 21.73
C ASN A 504 5.11 -36.33 20.31
N GLY A 505 5.48 -35.25 19.63
CA GLY A 505 5.06 -34.92 18.27
C GLY A 505 3.69 -34.22 18.18
N LYS A 506 2.98 -34.03 19.29
CA LYS A 506 1.69 -33.33 19.32
C LYS A 506 1.89 -31.82 19.42
N TYR A 507 1.02 -31.06 18.77
CA TYR A 507 0.98 -29.61 18.96
C TYR A 507 0.55 -29.25 20.38
N CYS A 508 1.14 -28.18 20.91
CA CYS A 508 0.71 -27.60 22.17
C CYS A 508 -0.70 -27.02 22.01
N ARG A 509 -1.47 -27.01 23.09
CA ARG A 509 -2.75 -26.32 23.15
C ARG A 509 -2.54 -24.83 22.92
N ASN A 510 -3.39 -24.23 22.10
CA ASN A 510 -3.31 -22.82 21.74
C ASN A 510 -3.44 -21.87 22.95
N ASN A 511 -4.24 -22.26 23.94
CA ASN A 511 -4.40 -21.52 25.20
C ASN A 511 -3.31 -21.88 26.24
N HIS A 512 -2.35 -22.73 25.89
CA HIS A 512 -1.21 -23.11 26.73
C HIS A 512 0.00 -23.51 25.86
N ALA A 513 0.43 -22.59 24.99
CA ALA A 513 1.57 -22.78 24.10
C ALA A 513 2.88 -23.00 24.88
N CYS A 514 3.94 -23.47 24.22
CA CYS A 514 5.18 -23.81 24.91
C CYS A 514 5.81 -22.62 25.65
N ALA A 515 5.90 -22.70 26.98
CA ALA A 515 6.60 -21.75 27.85
C ALA A 515 6.91 -22.37 29.22
N THR A 516 7.59 -21.63 30.10
CA THR A 516 7.95 -22.10 31.44
C THR A 516 6.78 -22.09 32.42
N TYR A 517 5.89 -21.10 32.36
CA TYR A 517 4.78 -20.92 33.31
C TYR A 517 5.23 -21.01 34.78
N GLY A 518 6.41 -20.45 35.09
CA GLY A 518 7.03 -20.51 36.43
C GLY A 518 7.81 -21.80 36.75
N SER A 519 7.84 -22.77 35.84
CA SER A 519 8.66 -23.98 35.93
C SER A 519 10.11 -23.74 35.48
N LYS A 520 10.99 -24.72 35.78
CA LYS A 520 12.40 -24.72 35.33
C LYS A 520 12.56 -25.04 33.83
N SER A 521 11.60 -25.74 33.25
CA SER A 521 11.63 -26.20 31.85
C SER A 521 10.38 -25.77 31.12
N MET A 522 10.48 -25.62 29.79
CA MET A 522 9.33 -25.29 28.95
C MET A 522 8.42 -26.52 28.78
N TRP A 523 7.12 -26.32 28.92
CA TRP A 523 6.12 -27.38 28.79
C TRP A 523 4.81 -26.83 28.24
N CYS A 524 3.96 -27.74 27.75
CA CYS A 524 2.62 -27.41 27.32
C CYS A 524 1.64 -28.57 27.53
N TYR A 525 0.35 -28.26 27.58
CA TYR A 525 -0.69 -29.28 27.43
C TYR A 525 -0.83 -29.68 25.96
N THR A 526 -1.02 -30.96 25.69
CA THR A 526 -1.18 -31.53 24.34
C THR A 526 -2.62 -31.96 24.05
N ASP A 527 -3.49 -31.95 25.07
CA ASP A 527 -4.93 -32.18 24.94
C ASP A 527 -5.71 -31.62 26.14
N ASP A 528 -7.04 -31.77 26.08
CA ASP A 528 -7.98 -31.29 27.10
C ASP A 528 -8.12 -32.22 28.31
N LYS A 529 -7.51 -33.42 28.26
CA LYS A 529 -7.49 -34.37 29.38
C LYS A 529 -6.36 -34.06 30.37
N GLY A 530 -5.59 -33.01 30.10
CA GLY A 530 -4.47 -32.59 30.95
C GLY A 530 -3.16 -33.30 30.64
N ASN A 531 -3.05 -34.02 29.52
CA ASN A 531 -1.78 -34.60 29.13
C ASN A 531 -0.80 -33.49 28.75
N TYR A 532 0.37 -33.49 29.35
CA TYR A 532 1.40 -32.48 29.13
C TYR A 532 2.73 -33.10 28.73
N GLY A 533 3.62 -32.28 28.19
CA GLY A 533 4.97 -32.69 27.88
C GLY A 533 5.91 -31.50 27.75
N SER A 534 7.20 -31.79 27.83
CA SER A 534 8.25 -30.88 27.39
C SER A 534 8.02 -30.49 25.93
N CYS A 535 8.40 -29.27 25.57
CA CYS A 535 8.05 -28.69 24.28
C CYS A 535 9.14 -27.78 23.72
N CYS A 536 8.98 -27.45 22.44
CA CYS A 536 9.76 -26.48 21.70
C CYS A 536 8.85 -25.35 21.25
N THR A 537 9.40 -24.14 21.18
CA THR A 537 8.66 -22.91 20.86
C THR A 537 8.15 -22.83 19.42
N SER A 538 8.61 -23.71 18.53
CA SER A 538 8.21 -23.78 17.12
C SER A 538 8.37 -25.19 16.55
N ASP A 539 7.59 -25.51 15.51
CA ASP A 539 7.69 -26.73 14.70
C ASP A 539 8.66 -26.53 13.51
N ASP A 540 9.93 -26.26 13.81
CA ASP A 540 10.99 -26.12 12.80
C ASP A 540 12.19 -27.04 13.08
N CYS A 541 13.12 -27.07 12.14
CA CYS A 541 14.30 -27.94 12.21
C CYS A 541 15.40 -27.43 13.13
N TYR A 542 15.24 -26.27 13.75
CA TYR A 542 16.29 -25.61 14.52
C TYR A 542 15.81 -25.19 15.92
N SER A 543 14.66 -25.67 16.38
CA SER A 543 14.12 -25.31 17.69
C SER A 543 14.46 -26.37 18.74
N ALA A 544 15.21 -25.96 19.76
CA ALA A 544 15.57 -26.78 20.91
C ALA A 544 14.61 -26.56 22.10
N GLN A 545 14.54 -27.53 23.02
CA GLN A 545 13.63 -27.55 24.17
C GLN A 545 13.90 -26.40 25.17
N ASN A 546 15.15 -25.97 25.34
CA ASN A 546 15.53 -24.81 26.15
C ASN A 546 15.21 -23.45 25.51
N GLY A 547 14.58 -23.44 24.32
CA GLY A 547 14.26 -22.24 23.56
C GLY A 547 15.44 -21.60 22.83
N LYS A 548 16.60 -22.28 22.78
CA LYS A 548 17.72 -21.88 21.91
C LYS A 548 17.50 -22.37 20.47
N ILE A 549 18.27 -21.77 19.58
CA ILE A 549 18.31 -22.16 18.17
C ILE A 549 19.45 -23.17 18.00
N CYS A 550 19.16 -24.30 17.35
CA CYS A 550 20.17 -25.27 16.94
C CYS A 550 21.16 -24.63 15.96
N ARG A 551 22.39 -25.12 15.96
CA ARG A 551 23.40 -24.71 14.98
C ARG A 551 22.89 -24.96 13.56
N SER A 552 23.25 -24.04 12.66
CA SER A 552 22.86 -24.11 11.25
C SER A 552 23.40 -25.37 10.54
N ASP A 553 24.54 -25.91 11.00
CA ASP A 553 25.15 -27.13 10.49
C ASP A 553 24.74 -28.41 11.25
N HIS A 554 23.91 -28.29 12.29
CA HIS A 554 23.46 -29.41 13.10
C HIS A 554 21.97 -29.27 13.47
N LYS A 555 21.11 -29.34 12.45
CA LYS A 555 19.66 -29.34 12.61
C LYS A 555 19.16 -30.46 13.52
N CYS A 556 17.95 -30.31 14.06
CA CYS A 556 17.28 -31.34 14.84
C CYS A 556 17.20 -32.66 14.06
N GLY A 557 17.72 -33.72 14.65
CA GLY A 557 17.75 -35.05 14.06
C GLY A 557 18.09 -36.11 15.09
N TYR A 558 18.09 -37.38 14.68
CA TYR A 558 18.43 -38.48 15.58
C TYR A 558 19.94 -38.56 15.87
N HIS A 559 20.79 -38.23 14.88
CA HIS A 559 22.26 -38.23 15.00
C HIS A 559 22.79 -39.45 15.79
N ASP A 560 22.38 -40.64 15.33
CA ASP A 560 22.73 -41.93 15.92
C ASP A 560 22.25 -42.17 17.38
N LYS A 561 21.24 -41.42 17.82
CA LYS A 561 20.50 -41.60 19.08
C LYS A 561 19.06 -42.04 18.82
N ASN A 562 18.38 -42.49 19.87
CA ASN A 562 16.94 -42.83 19.84
C ASN A 562 16.03 -41.64 20.21
N TYR A 563 16.60 -40.44 20.34
CA TYR A 563 15.89 -39.19 20.61
C TYR A 563 16.35 -38.12 19.63
N LEU A 564 15.47 -37.14 19.38
CA LEU A 564 15.79 -35.98 18.55
C LEU A 564 16.58 -34.96 19.37
N TRP A 565 17.70 -34.49 18.84
CA TRP A 565 18.54 -33.49 19.51
C TRP A 565 19.34 -32.66 18.51
N CYS A 566 19.95 -31.59 19.00
CA CYS A 566 20.88 -30.75 18.25
C CYS A 566 21.92 -30.08 19.15
N TYR A 567 23.04 -29.64 18.58
CA TYR A 567 23.92 -28.69 19.25
C TYR A 567 23.34 -27.28 19.18
N THR A 568 23.41 -26.56 20.30
CA THR A 568 22.90 -25.18 20.45
C THR A 568 24.01 -24.12 20.40
N ASP A 569 25.28 -24.53 20.44
CA ASP A 569 26.45 -23.68 20.21
C ASP A 569 27.68 -24.49 19.77
N TYR A 570 28.80 -23.79 19.50
CA TYR A 570 30.08 -24.37 19.07
C TYR A 570 30.95 -24.87 20.22
N TYR A 571 30.43 -24.86 21.46
CA TYR A 571 31.09 -25.40 22.65
C TYR A 571 30.49 -26.75 23.06
N ASP A 572 29.86 -27.45 22.10
CA ASP A 572 29.21 -28.74 22.26
C ASP A 572 28.07 -28.78 23.29
N ASN A 573 27.48 -27.63 23.64
CA ASN A 573 26.23 -27.63 24.39
C ASN A 573 25.09 -28.11 23.48
N TRP A 574 24.33 -29.10 23.92
CA TRP A 574 23.25 -29.70 23.15
C TRP A 574 21.93 -29.69 23.92
N ASP A 575 20.83 -29.88 23.20
CA ASP A 575 19.52 -30.08 23.82
C ASP A 575 18.57 -30.88 22.93
N TYR A 576 17.46 -31.34 23.51
CA TYR A 576 16.42 -32.09 22.82
C TYR A 576 15.64 -31.24 21.83
N CYS A 577 15.11 -31.90 20.80
CA CYS A 577 14.32 -31.33 19.74
C CYS A 577 12.91 -31.94 19.69
N CYS A 578 11.98 -31.22 19.05
CA CYS A 578 10.58 -31.65 18.92
C CYS A 578 10.18 -32.03 17.49
N LYS A 579 11.06 -31.84 16.51
CA LYS A 579 10.83 -32.15 15.09
C LYS A 579 12.02 -32.91 14.51
N SER A 580 11.72 -33.99 13.77
CA SER A 580 12.73 -34.70 13.00
C SER A 580 12.97 -33.98 11.69
N CYS A 581 14.24 -33.68 11.43
CA CYS A 581 14.77 -33.22 10.16
C CYS A 581 16.06 -34.00 9.86
#